data_AF-A0A7C4L1Z0-F1
#
_entry.id   AF-A0A7C4L1Z0-F1
#
_cell.length_a   1.000
_cell.length_b   1.000
_cell.length_c   1.000
_cell.angle_alpha   90.00
_cell.angle_beta   90.00
_cell.angle_gamma   90.00
#
_symmetry.space_group_name_H-M   'P 1'
#
loop_
_entity.id
_entity.type
_entity.pdbx_description
1 polymer ?
#
loop_
_entity_poly.entity_id
_entity_poly.type
_entity_poly.pdbx_seq_one_letter_code
_entity_poly.pdbx_strand_id
1 'polypeptide(L)'
;MIISFSFNLVFFVVFPVTFERSVTMYLLKKIADKKISKKELEKNLINEYIIRNKALDKRISEQKVIDFIKEKDGYLWLTEEAKKFIDWSKIINHWYNLKD
;
A
#
# COMPACT_ATOMS: atom_id res chain seq x y z
N MET A 1 25.48 12.52 12.70
CA MET A 1 24.24 13.30 12.46
C MET A 1 23.33 12.64 11.42
N ILE A 2 23.83 12.33 10.21
CA ILE A 2 23.04 11.71 9.13
C ILE A 2 22.43 10.36 9.54
N ILE A 3 23.20 9.47 10.16
CA ILE A 3 22.72 8.16 10.62
C ILE A 3 21.54 8.29 11.61
N SER A 4 21.65 9.20 12.57
CA SER A 4 20.59 9.45 13.55
C SER A 4 19.32 9.98 12.86
N PHE A 5 19.46 10.89 11.89
CA PHE A 5 18.33 11.37 11.11
C PHE A 5 17.65 10.26 10.29
N SER A 6 18.45 9.41 9.63
CA SER A 6 17.93 8.27 8.86
C SER A 6 17.17 7.29 9.75
N PHE A 7 17.66 6.99 10.95
CA PHE A 7 16.92 6.16 11.90
C PHE A 7 15.59 6.79 12.31
N ASN A 8 15.57 8.09 12.61
CA ASN A 8 14.33 8.78 12.95
C ASN A 8 13.31 8.71 11.79
N LEU A 9 13.74 8.95 10.56
CA LEU A 9 12.89 8.86 9.37
C LEU A 9 12.32 7.44 9.21
N VAL A 10 13.16 6.41 9.35
CA VAL A 10 12.72 5.02 9.23
C VAL A 10 11.71 4.66 10.31
N PHE A 11 12.00 4.93 11.59
CA PHE A 11 11.15 4.49 12.70
C PHE A 11 9.85 5.28 12.83
N PHE A 12 9.86 6.57 12.52
CA PHE A 12 8.69 7.42 12.73
C PHE A 12 7.86 7.65 11.48
N VAL A 13 8.41 7.46 10.28
CA VAL A 13 7.69 7.73 9.02
C VAL A 13 7.53 6.46 8.19
N VAL A 14 8.64 5.83 7.77
CA VAL A 14 8.56 4.71 6.81
C VAL A 14 7.93 3.48 7.43
N PHE A 15 8.40 3.07 8.61
CA PHE A 15 7.94 1.86 9.28
C PHE A 15 6.45 1.91 9.64
N PRO A 16 5.93 2.95 10.32
CA PRO A 16 4.51 2.99 10.69
C PRO A 16 3.59 3.00 9.48
N VAL A 17 3.92 3.78 8.45
CA VAL A 17 3.13 3.87 7.22
C VAL A 17 3.14 2.55 6.46
N THR A 18 4.30 1.89 6.36
CA THR A 18 4.42 0.57 5.70
C THR A 18 3.63 -0.49 6.46
N PHE A 19 3.70 -0.47 7.79
CA PHE A 19 3.00 -1.41 8.65
C PHE A 19 1.48 -1.26 8.54
N GLU A 20 0.97 -0.02 8.49
CA GLU A 20 -0.45 0.27 8.28
C GLU A 20 -0.93 -0.19 6.89
N ARG A 21 -0.09 -0.04 5.86
CA ARG A 21 -0.41 -0.34 4.45
C ARG A 21 -0.26 -1.81 4.08
N SER A 22 0.38 -2.62 4.91
CA SER A 22 0.79 -3.97 4.57
C SER A 22 -0.33 -4.99 4.74
N VAL A 23 -0.72 -5.63 3.62
CA VAL A 23 -1.59 -6.81 3.63
C VAL A 23 -0.95 -7.93 4.44
N THR A 24 0.37 -8.13 4.32
CA THR A 24 1.09 -9.14 5.09
C THR A 24 0.92 -8.95 6.59
N MET A 25 1.03 -7.71 7.07
CA MET A 25 0.83 -7.42 8.49
C MET A 25 -0.60 -7.70 8.94
N TYR A 26 -1.59 -7.39 8.10
CA TYR A 26 -2.97 -7.79 8.35
C TYR A 26 -3.12 -9.31 8.49
N LEU A 27 -2.56 -10.09 7.55
CA LEU A 27 -2.62 -11.55 7.57
C LEU A 27 -1.95 -12.13 8.82
N LEU A 28 -0.73 -11.68 9.13
CA LEU A 28 0.02 -12.14 10.30
C LEU A 28 -0.73 -11.82 11.60
N LYS A 29 -1.33 -10.65 11.74
CA LYS A 29 -2.16 -10.30 12.91
C LYS A 29 -3.36 -11.23 13.06
N LYS A 30 -4.03 -11.58 11.95
CA LYS A 30 -5.18 -12.51 11.98
C LYS A 30 -4.77 -13.93 12.37
N ILE A 31 -3.62 -14.39 11.90
CA ILE A 31 -3.08 -15.71 12.24
C ILE A 31 -2.57 -15.74 13.69
N ALA A 32 -1.94 -14.66 14.16
CA ALA A 32 -1.44 -14.53 15.52
C ALA A 32 -2.57 -14.47 16.56
N ASP A 33 -3.71 -13.86 16.21
CA ASP A 33 -4.88 -13.75 17.08
C ASP A 33 -5.58 -15.11 17.29
N LYS A 34 -5.79 -15.88 16.21
CA LYS A 34 -6.38 -17.20 16.29
C LYS A 34 -5.96 -18.11 15.14
N LYS A 35 -5.98 -19.42 15.38
CA LYS A 35 -5.86 -20.42 14.31
C LYS A 35 -7.00 -20.22 13.32
N ILE A 36 -6.64 -19.94 12.07
CA ILE A 36 -7.57 -19.59 11.00
C ILE A 36 -7.23 -20.41 9.75
N SER A 37 -8.25 -20.87 9.01
CA SER A 37 -8.03 -21.55 7.74
C SER A 37 -7.70 -20.55 6.63
N LYS A 38 -7.00 -20.99 5.57
CA LYS A 38 -6.73 -20.14 4.39
C LYS A 38 -8.01 -19.53 3.81
N LYS A 39 -9.07 -20.32 3.65
CA LYS A 39 -10.36 -19.85 3.10
C LYS A 39 -11.01 -18.78 3.97
N GLU A 40 -10.95 -18.94 5.30
CA GLU A 40 -11.48 -17.94 6.23
C GLU A 40 -10.63 -16.66 6.20
N LEU A 41 -9.30 -16.80 6.07
CA LEU A 41 -8.39 -15.67 5.97
C LEU A 41 -8.62 -14.85 4.68
N GLU A 42 -8.84 -15.51 3.54
CA GLU A 42 -9.21 -14.87 2.28
C GLU A 42 -10.54 -14.11 2.41
N LYS A 43 -11.56 -14.75 3.00
CA LYS A 43 -12.85 -14.10 3.26
C LYS A 43 -12.69 -12.88 4.16
N ASN A 44 -11.87 -12.99 5.21
CA ASN A 44 -11.62 -11.87 6.12
C ASN A 44 -10.86 -10.75 5.42
N LEU A 45 -9.87 -11.05 4.58
CA LEU A 45 -9.15 -10.03 3.80
C LEU A 45 -10.12 -9.20 2.95
N ILE A 46 -11.03 -9.86 2.22
CA ILE A 46 -12.01 -9.16 1.38
C ILE A 46 -12.99 -8.37 2.24
N ASN A 47 -13.67 -9.04 3.17
CA ASN A 47 -14.80 -8.42 3.88
C ASN A 47 -14.35 -7.37 4.91
N GLU A 48 -13.24 -7.63 5.60
CA GLU A 48 -12.77 -6.75 6.66
C GLU A 48 -11.80 -5.70 6.15
N TYR A 49 -10.73 -6.13 5.48
CA TYR A 49 -9.67 -5.22 5.08
C TYR A 49 -10.07 -4.41 3.84
N ILE A 50 -10.62 -5.03 2.79
CA ILE A 50 -11.02 -4.30 1.58
C ILE A 50 -12.33 -3.54 1.78
N ILE A 51 -13.40 -4.24 2.17
CA ILE A 51 -14.76 -3.67 2.23
C ILE A 51 -14.96 -2.84 3.51
N ARG A 52 -14.92 -3.46 4.69
CA ARG A 52 -15.26 -2.77 5.95
C ARG A 52 -14.34 -1.59 6.25
N ASN A 53 -13.03 -1.78 6.06
CA ASN A 53 -12.06 -0.72 6.29
C ASN A 53 -11.93 0.25 5.10
N LYS A 54 -12.69 0.05 4.01
CA LYS A 54 -12.66 0.86 2.79
C LYS A 54 -11.24 1.09 2.28
N ALA A 55 -10.40 0.04 2.31
CA ALA A 55 -8.97 0.19 2.01
C ALA A 55 -8.76 0.72 0.59
N LEU A 56 -9.55 0.27 -0.39
CA LEU A 56 -9.48 0.76 -1.77
C LEU A 56 -9.80 2.26 -1.85
N ASP A 57 -10.93 2.68 -1.31
CA ASP A 57 -11.37 4.09 -1.34
C ASP A 57 -10.34 5.00 -0.67
N LYS A 58 -9.78 4.58 0.47
CA LYS A 58 -8.73 5.30 1.18
C LYS A 58 -7.48 5.46 0.30
N ARG A 59 -7.06 4.42 -0.42
CA ARG A 59 -5.88 4.53 -1.30
C ARG A 59 -6.16 5.42 -2.51
N ILE A 60 -7.35 5.31 -3.11
CA ILE A 60 -7.73 6.17 -4.23
C ILE A 60 -7.76 7.63 -3.78
N SER A 61 -8.35 7.93 -2.61
CA SER A 61 -8.39 9.31 -2.10
C SER A 61 -7.00 9.85 -1.79
N GLU A 62 -6.12 9.06 -1.18
CA GLU A 62 -4.71 9.42 -0.97
C GLU A 62 -4.00 9.74 -2.29
N GLN A 63 -4.22 8.95 -3.36
CA GLN A 63 -3.61 9.21 -4.67
C GLN A 63 -4.21 10.43 -5.39
N LYS A 64 -5.50 10.75 -5.15
CA LYS A 64 -6.13 11.97 -5.65
C LYS A 64 -5.54 13.22 -5.00
N VAL A 65 -5.21 13.17 -3.70
CA VAL A 65 -4.62 14.29 -2.96
C VAL A 65 -3.26 14.72 -3.56
N ILE A 66 -2.49 13.77 -4.10
CA ILE A 66 -1.19 14.04 -4.74
C ILE A 66 -1.28 14.18 -6.27
N ASP A 67 -2.48 14.36 -6.83
CA ASP A 67 -2.77 14.44 -8.27
C ASP A 67 -2.23 13.27 -9.10
N PHE A 68 -2.18 12.06 -8.53
CA PHE A 68 -1.76 10.86 -9.28
C PHE A 68 -2.92 10.16 -9.98
N ILE A 69 -4.12 10.24 -9.39
CA ILE A 69 -5.35 9.66 -9.93
C ILE A 69 -6.38 10.77 -10.13
N LYS A 70 -7.03 10.75 -11.30
CA LYS A 70 -8.23 11.55 -11.62
C LYS A 70 -9.41 10.62 -11.83
N GLU A 71 -10.59 11.03 -11.39
CA GLU A 71 -11.83 10.32 -11.67
C GLU A 71 -12.64 11.12 -12.69
N LYS A 72 -13.04 10.46 -13.77
CA LYS A 72 -13.85 11.05 -14.83
C LYS A 72 -14.82 10.01 -15.37
N ASP A 73 -16.11 10.35 -15.42
CA ASP A 73 -17.19 9.49 -15.92
C ASP A 73 -17.28 8.13 -15.22
N GLY A 74 -16.93 8.06 -13.94
CA GLY A 74 -16.90 6.82 -13.15
C GLY A 74 -15.66 5.95 -13.37
N TYR A 75 -14.69 6.42 -14.15
CA TYR A 75 -13.43 5.73 -14.40
C TYR A 75 -12.25 6.43 -13.74
N LEU A 76 -11.25 5.65 -13.33
CA LEU A 76 -10.00 6.14 -12.77
C LEU A 76 -8.94 6.25 -13.86
N TRP A 77 -8.30 7.41 -13.92
CA TRP A 77 -7.26 7.76 -14.89
C TRP A 77 -6.00 8.17 -14.17
N LEU A 78 -4.84 7.75 -14.69
CA LEU A 78 -3.55 8.24 -14.23
C LEU A 78 -3.26 9.60 -14.85
N THR A 79 -2.67 10.49 -14.07
CA THR A 79 -2.10 11.74 -14.61
C THR A 79 -0.77 11.48 -15.31
N GLU A 80 -0.31 12.45 -16.10
CA GLU A 80 1.00 12.36 -16.76
C GLU A 80 2.15 12.28 -15.74
N GLU A 81 2.00 12.87 -14.57
CA GLU A 81 2.97 12.76 -13.47
C GLU A 81 3.02 11.33 -12.92
N ALA A 82 1.86 10.74 -12.63
CA ALA A 82 1.79 9.35 -12.18
C ALA A 82 2.37 8.37 -13.19
N LYS A 83 2.15 8.59 -14.50
CA LYS A 83 2.75 7.76 -15.56
C LYS A 83 4.27 7.82 -15.52
N LYS A 84 4.84 9.03 -15.43
CA LYS A 84 6.30 9.23 -15.30
C LYS A 84 6.85 8.56 -14.04
N PHE A 85 6.12 8.65 -12.92
CA PHE A 85 6.51 8.00 -11.67
C PHE A 85 6.54 6.47 -11.82
N ILE A 86 5.51 5.88 -12.45
CA ILE A 86 5.47 4.43 -12.73
C ILE A 86 6.63 4.03 -13.64
N ASP A 87 6.93 4.79 -14.68
CA ASP A 87 8.07 4.49 -15.55
C ASP A 87 9.41 4.55 -14.79
N TRP A 88 9.58 5.52 -13.90
CA TRP A 88 10.73 5.56 -12.98
C TRP A 88 10.77 4.35 -12.05
N SER A 89 9.63 3.89 -11.55
CA SER A 89 9.57 2.73 -10.65
C SER A 89 10.05 1.44 -11.31
N LYS A 90 9.91 1.28 -12.63
CA LYS A 90 10.46 0.13 -13.38
C LYS A 90 11.98 0.04 -13.29
N ILE A 91 12.67 1.18 -13.25
CA ILE A 91 14.13 1.24 -13.06
C ILE A 91 14.48 0.69 -11.68
N ILE A 92 13.74 1.10 -10.65
CA ILE A 92 13.91 0.61 -9.28
C ILE A 92 13.63 -0.90 -9.22
N ASN A 93 12.55 -1.38 -9.84
CA ASN A 93 12.22 -2.81 -9.88
C ASN A 93 13.37 -3.63 -10.49
N HIS A 94 13.98 -3.14 -11.56
CA HIS A 94 15.15 -3.79 -12.16
C HIS A 94 16.34 -3.86 -11.19
N TRP A 95 16.63 -2.76 -10.48
CA TRP A 95 17.75 -2.71 -9.53
C TRP A 95 17.57 -3.68 -8.35
N TYR A 96 16.34 -3.81 -7.87
CA TYR A 96 16.00 -4.72 -6.76
C TYR A 96 15.58 -6.12 -7.22
N ASN A 97 15.61 -6.40 -8.53
CA ASN A 97 15.17 -7.65 -9.14
C ASN A 97 13.78 -8.10 -8.66
N LEU A 98 12.86 -7.14 -8.53
CA LEU A 98 11.46 -7.39 -8.19
C LEU A 98 10.74 -7.87 -9.45
N LYS A 99 10.04 -9.01 -9.37
CA LYS A 99 9.19 -9.48 -10.47
C LYS A 99 7.91 -8.64 -10.51
N ASP A 100 7.60 -8.09 -11.68
CA ASP A 100 6.33 -7.42 -11.97
C ASP A 100 5.14 -8.40 -11.91
#